data_AF-A0A0L8GXE4-F1
#
_entry.id   AF-A0A0L8GXE4-F1
#
_cell.length_a   1.000
_cell.length_b   1.000
_cell.length_c   1.000
_cell.angle_alpha   90.00
_cell.angle_beta   90.00
_cell.angle_gamma   90.00
#
_symmetry.space_group_name_H-M   'P 1'
#
loop_
_entity.id
_entity.type
_entity.pdbx_description
1 polymer ?
#
loop_
_entity_poly.entity_id
_entity_poly.type
_entity_poly.pdbx_seq_one_letter_code
_entity_poly.pdbx_strand_id
1 'polypeptide(L)' 'VPPAELEALLITHPDITDCAVIGIPDEQAGELPRAYVVSNKKSTIHEEDVLNFVKGLHFGYIL' A
#
# COMPACT_ATOMS: atom_id res chain seq x y z
N VAL A 1 -0.37 -11.84 2.49
CA VAL A 1 -1.66 -11.28 2.02
C VAL A 1 -1.60 -11.23 0.52
N PRO A 2 -2.63 -11.69 -0.20
CA PRO A 2 -2.66 -11.58 -1.65
C PRO A 2 -2.55 -10.10 -2.09
N PRO A 3 -1.79 -9.78 -3.15
CA PRO A 3 -1.65 -8.40 -3.63
C PRO A 3 -2.99 -7.70 -3.91
N ALA A 4 -3.92 -8.39 -4.57
CA ALA A 4 -5.23 -7.84 -4.93
C ALA A 4 -6.09 -7.42 -3.72
N GLU A 5 -5.95 -8.08 -2.57
CA GLU A 5 -6.67 -7.68 -1.35
C GLU A 5 -6.12 -6.35 -0.82
N LEU A 6 -4.81 -6.17 -0.92
CA LEU A 6 -4.12 -4.96 -0.48
C LEU A 6 -4.40 -3.78 -1.42
N GLU A 7 -4.47 -4.05 -2.72
CA GLU A 7 -4.91 -3.08 -3.72
C GLU A 7 -6.35 -2.62 -3.46
N ALA A 8 -7.26 -3.57 -3.28
CA ALA A 8 -8.66 -3.27 -3.00
C ALA A 8 -8.81 -2.41 -1.73
N LEU A 9 -7.99 -2.65 -0.71
CA LEU A 9 -7.94 -1.84 0.50
C LEU A 9 -7.42 -0.42 0.21
N LEU A 10 -6.27 -0.28 -0.43
CA LEU A 10 -5.65 1.02 -0.73
C LEU A 10 -6.57 1.91 -1.57
N ILE A 11 -7.31 1.33 -2.52
CA ILE A 11 -8.34 2.03 -3.31
C ILE A 11 -9.47 2.64 -2.46
N THR A 12 -9.72 2.13 -1.24
CA THR A 12 -10.72 2.73 -0.36
C THR A 12 -10.26 4.04 0.29
N HIS A 13 -8.97 4.37 0.21
CA HIS A 13 -8.45 5.63 0.72
C HIS A 13 -8.90 6.80 -0.17
N PRO A 14 -9.52 7.86 0.36
CA PRO A 14 -10.12 8.94 -0.43
C PRO A 14 -9.12 9.71 -1.32
N ASP A 15 -7.85 9.69 -0.94
CA ASP A 15 -6.77 10.34 -1.68
C ASP A 15 -6.08 9.49 -2.76
N ILE A 16 -6.37 8.19 -2.81
CA ILE A 16 -5.78 7.25 -3.76
C ILE A 16 -6.73 7.06 -4.94
N THR A 17 -6.25 7.31 -6.15
CA THR A 17 -7.04 7.12 -7.37
C THR A 17 -6.80 5.77 -8.04
N ASP A 18 -5.60 5.22 -7.86
CA ASP A 18 -5.22 3.90 -8.37
C ASP A 18 -4.06 3.34 -7.55
N CYS A 19 -3.91 2.02 -7.52
CA CYS A 19 -2.74 1.38 -6.93
C CYS A 19 -2.47 -0.02 -7.50
N ALA A 20 -1.20 -0.42 -7.47
CA ALA A 20 -0.79 -1.79 -7.74
C ALA A 20 0.18 -2.27 -6.66
N VAL A 21 0.08 -3.53 -6.27
CA VAL A 21 0.95 -4.15 -5.27
C VAL A 21 1.73 -5.29 -5.92
N ILE A 22 3.05 -5.28 -5.72
CA ILE A 22 3.93 -6.36 -6.20
C ILE A 22 4.77 -6.90 -5.05
N GLY A 23 5.16 -8.17 -5.13
CA GLY A 23 6.19 -8.73 -4.27
C GLY A 23 7.57 -8.24 -4.70
N ILE A 24 8.36 -7.77 -3.75
CA ILE A 24 9.79 -7.52 -3.92
C ILE A 24 10.60 -8.52 -3.09
N PRO A 25 11.73 -9.04 -3.60
CA PRO A 25 12.56 -9.96 -2.83
C PRO A 25 13.03 -9.34 -1.52
N ASP A 26 12.99 -10.11 -0.44
CA ASP A 26 13.50 -9.73 0.87
C ASP A 26 14.26 -10.91 1.52
N GLU A 27 15.39 -10.63 2.15
CA GLU A 27 16.26 -11.68 2.70
C GLU A 27 15.65 -12.40 3.92
N GLN A 28 14.74 -11.76 4.65
CA GLN A 28 14.16 -12.30 5.88
C GLN A 28 12.75 -12.86 5.65
N ALA A 29 11.91 -12.12 4.92
CA ALA A 29 10.52 -12.47 4.65
C ALA A 29 10.34 -13.29 3.35
N GLY A 30 11.38 -13.44 2.54
CA GLY A 30 11.32 -14.00 1.19
C GLY A 30 10.82 -12.96 0.19
N GLU A 31 9.63 -12.41 0.44
CA GLU A 31 9.07 -11.29 -0.30
C GLU A 31 8.36 -10.29 0.62
N LEU A 32 8.49 -9.00 0.32
CA LEU A 32 7.71 -7.92 0.92
C LEU A 32 6.76 -7.31 -0.11
N PRO A 33 5.54 -6.90 0.29
CA PRO A 33 4.66 -6.19 -0.61
C PRO A 33 5.15 -4.74 -0.78
N ARG A 34 5.23 -4.30 -2.04
CA ARG A 34 5.48 -2.91 -2.42
C ARG A 34 4.26 -2.35 -3.13
N ALA A 35 3.74 -1.21 -2.67
CA ALA A 35 2.62 -0.54 -3.29
C ALA A 35 3.09 0.65 -4.13
N TYR A 36 2.62 0.70 -5.37
CA TYR A 36 2.72 1.87 -6.23
C TYR A 36 1.38 2.57 -6.23
N VAL A 37 1.37 3.80 -5.73
CA VAL A 37 0.14 4.55 -5.47
C VAL A 37 0.06 5.77 -6.39
N VAL A 38 -1.09 5.95 -7.02
CA VAL A 38 -1.42 7.18 -7.75
C VAL A 38 -2.34 8.01 -6.85
N SER A 39 -1.86 9.17 -6.43
CA SER A 39 -2.64 10.11 -5.63
C SER A 39 -3.49 11.03 -6.51
N ASN A 40 -4.56 11.57 -5.92
CA ASN A 40 -5.35 12.58 -6.61
C ASN A 40 -4.53 13.88 -6.81
N LYS A 41 -4.82 14.65 -7.88
CA LYS A 41 -4.03 15.84 -8.28
C LYS A 41 -3.96 16.96 -7.24
N LYS A 42 -4.81 16.94 -6.21
CA LYS A 42 -4.87 17.94 -5.14
C LYS A 42 -4.40 17.38 -3.80
N SER A 43 -4.00 16.10 -3.78
CA SER A 43 -3.67 15.40 -2.57
C SER A 43 -2.29 15.81 -2.11
N THR A 44 -2.14 15.86 -0.79
CA THR A 44 -0.86 15.98 -0.10
C THR A 44 -0.51 14.68 0.61
N ILE A 45 -1.07 13.55 0.17
CA ILE A 45 -0.79 12.24 0.77
C ILE A 45 0.69 11.90 0.62
N HIS A 46 1.31 11.51 1.72
CA HIS A 46 2.68 11.04 1.79
C HIS A 46 2.73 9.55 2.13
N GLU A 47 3.90 8.94 1.96
CA GLU A 47 4.14 7.53 2.27
C GLU A 47 3.70 7.16 3.70
N GLU A 48 3.96 8.03 4.67
CA GLU A 48 3.57 7.83 6.07
C GLU A 48 2.06 7.73 6.27
N ASP A 49 1.26 8.49 5.51
CA ASP A 49 -0.20 8.44 5.58
C ASP A 49 -0.71 7.09 5.08
N VAL A 50 -0.14 6.60 3.98
CA VAL A 50 -0.45 5.28 3.41
C VAL A 50 -0.07 4.18 4.42
N LEU A 51 1.14 4.23 4.98
CA LEU A 51 1.61 3.29 5.99
C LEU A 51 0.69 3.25 7.22
N ASN A 52 0.28 4.40 7.72
CA ASN A 52 -0.61 4.49 8.87
C ASN A 52 -2.01 3.95 8.57
N PHE A 53 -2.51 4.16 7.35
CA PHE A 53 -3.79 3.61 6.91
C PHE A 53 -3.80 2.07 6.93
N VAL A 54 -2.73 1.41 6.46
CA VAL A 54 -2.64 -0.06 6.46
C VAL A 54 -2.30 -0.68 7.82
N LYS A 55 -1.53 0.01 8.68
CA LYS A 55 -1.16 -0.47 10.02
C LYS A 55 -2.37 -0.79 10.90
N GLY A 56 -3.49 -0.09 10.71
CA GLY A 56 -4.73 -0.34 11.44
C GLY A 56 -5.35 -1.72 11.20
N LEU A 57 -4.89 -2.47 10.20
CA LEU A 57 -5.53 -3.71 9.70
C LEU A 57 -4.69 -4.98 9.90
N HIS A 58 -3.67 -4.95 10.77
CA HIS A 58 -2.72 -6.07 10.99
C HIS A 58 -1.89 -6.47 9.74
N PHE A 59 -1.80 -5.59 8.74
CA PHE A 59 -0.89 -5.78 7.62
C PHE A 59 0.46 -5.15 7.97
N GLY A 60 1.43 -6.01 8.27
CA GLY A 60 2.65 -5.63 8.97
C GLY A 60 3.52 -4.61 8.24
N TYR A 61 3.60 -4.63 6.92
CA TYR A 61 4.52 -3.78 6.15
C TYR A 61 4.00 -3.63 4.71
N ILE A 62 3.94 -2.40 4.20
CA ILE A 62 3.92 -2.05 2.77
C ILE A 62 5.06 -1.06 2.59
N LEU A 63 5.83 -1.19 1.51
CA LEU A 63 6.84 -0.21 1.09
C LEU A 63 6.44 0.48 -0.21
#